data_AF-A0A6N8UER8-F1
#
_entry.id   AF-A0A6N8UER8-F1
#
_cell.length_a   1.000
_cell.length_b   1.000
_cell.length_c   1.000
_cell.angle_alpha   90.00
_cell.angle_beta   90.00
_cell.angle_gamma   90.00
#
_symmetry.space_group_name_H-M   'P 1'
#
loop_
_entity.id
_entity.type
_entity.pdbx_description
1 polymer ?
#
loop_
_entity_poly.entity_id
_entity_poly.type
_entity_poly.pdbx_seq_one_letter_code
_entity_poly.pdbx_strand_id
1 'polypeptide(L)'
;MNKLYQLPAYLQWMIAITSIVLGFGLMIPLMSQPYGILILPLIAPFLNLSSVHFLKLVGYYKYLNPFVISTVQTNHKYDLHNVFTYDYLINFQWKDRGRHAQKVLLGNYMRALLTIIERIENEKLSTRR
;
A
#
# COMPACT_ATOMS: atom_id res chain seq x y z
N MET A 1 -11.75 -1.50 -6.79
CA MET A 1 -10.78 -0.47 -6.33
C MET A 1 -11.18 -0.01 -4.94
N ASN A 2 -10.21 0.27 -4.06
CA ASN A 2 -10.48 0.70 -2.67
C ASN A 2 -11.42 1.93 -2.67
N LYS A 3 -12.44 1.97 -1.79
CA LYS A 3 -13.51 3.00 -1.81
C LYS A 3 -12.94 4.42 -1.71
N LEU A 4 -11.82 4.57 -1.00
CA LEU A 4 -11.08 5.83 -0.84
C LEU A 4 -10.65 6.43 -2.18
N TYR A 5 -10.30 5.60 -3.16
CA TYR A 5 -9.79 6.04 -4.47
C TYR A 5 -10.89 6.26 -5.50
N GLN A 6 -12.15 6.05 -5.12
CA GLN A 6 -13.32 6.45 -5.90
C GLN A 6 -13.77 7.88 -5.53
N LEU A 7 -13.20 8.47 -4.47
CA LEU A 7 -13.49 9.84 -4.08
C LEU A 7 -12.93 10.84 -5.11
N PRO A 8 -13.50 12.05 -5.21
CA PRO A 8 -12.89 13.14 -5.96
C PRO A 8 -11.42 13.39 -5.60
N ALA A 9 -10.61 13.76 -6.59
CA ALA A 9 -9.16 13.91 -6.44
C ALA A 9 -8.76 14.85 -5.27
N TYR A 10 -9.49 15.96 -5.09
CA TYR A 10 -9.24 16.89 -4.00
C TYR A 10 -9.43 16.26 -2.61
N LEU A 11 -10.43 15.38 -2.42
CA LEU A 11 -10.63 14.65 -1.17
C LEU A 11 -9.48 13.66 -0.93
N GLN A 12 -9.02 12.97 -1.97
CA GLN A 12 -7.89 12.04 -1.84
C GLN A 12 -6.62 12.77 -1.38
N TRP A 13 -6.34 13.94 -1.97
CA TRP A 13 -5.22 14.79 -1.56
C TRP A 13 -5.37 15.34 -0.14
N MET A 14 -6.56 15.80 0.25
CA MET A 14 -6.81 16.23 1.63
C MET A 14 -6.54 15.11 2.63
N ILE A 15 -7.02 13.89 2.35
CA ILE A 15 -6.77 12.72 3.21
C ILE A 15 -5.27 12.42 3.27
N ALA A 16 -4.58 12.38 2.12
CA ALA A 16 -3.15 12.07 2.07
C ALA A 16 -2.29 13.09 2.82
N ILE A 17 -2.55 14.38 2.66
CA ILE A 17 -1.83 15.45 3.36
C ILE A 17 -2.11 15.37 4.86
N THR A 18 -3.38 15.19 5.24
CA THR A 18 -3.78 15.07 6.65
C THR A 18 -3.10 13.85 7.30
N SER A 19 -3.08 12.70 6.63
CA SER A 19 -2.39 11.49 7.11
C SER A 19 -0.90 11.71 7.32
N ILE A 20 -0.21 12.43 6.42
CA ILE A 20 1.22 12.76 6.60
C ILE A 20 1.42 13.70 7.77
N VAL A 21 0.66 14.81 7.83
CA VAL A 21 0.84 15.84 8.87
C VAL A 21 0.56 15.26 10.25
N LEU A 22 -0.54 14.53 10.42
CA LEU A 22 -0.87 13.87 11.68
C LEU A 22 0.15 12.77 12.00
N GLY A 23 0.54 11.99 10.98
CA GLY A 23 1.54 10.95 11.13
C GLY A 23 2.84 11.49 11.71
N PHE A 24 3.57 12.30 10.93
CA PHE A 24 4.86 12.83 11.35
C PHE A 24 4.76 13.77 12.55
N GLY A 25 3.69 14.57 12.63
CA GLY A 25 3.43 15.47 13.75
C GLY A 25 3.26 14.75 15.09
N LEU A 26 2.73 13.52 15.09
CA LEU A 26 2.64 12.69 16.30
C LEU A 26 3.92 11.88 16.56
N MET A 27 4.54 11.35 15.50
CA MET A 27 5.66 10.41 15.67
C MET A 27 6.96 11.09 16.13
N ILE A 28 7.29 12.26 15.57
CA ILE A 28 8.50 13.00 15.93
C ILE A 28 8.58 13.32 17.43
N PRO A 29 7.58 13.98 18.05
CA PRO A 29 7.66 14.30 19.48
C PRO A 29 7.64 13.06 20.37
N LEU A 30 6.97 11.98 19.92
CA LEU A 30 6.93 10.72 20.67
C LEU A 30 8.30 10.02 20.67
N MET A 31 9.04 10.09 19.56
CA MET A 31 10.41 9.56 19.48
C MET A 31 11.42 10.38 20.29
N SER A 32 11.15 11.66 20.53
CA SER A 32 12.00 12.52 21.38
C SER A 32 11.88 12.23 22.88
N GLN A 33 10.92 11.40 23.31
CA GLN A 33 10.78 11.01 24.71
C GLN A 33 11.87 10.02 25.15
N PRO A 34 12.19 9.92 26.45
CA PRO A 34 13.18 8.97 26.97
C PRO A 34 12.87 7.50 26.62
N TYR A 35 11.59 7.18 26.46
CA TYR A 35 11.08 5.86 26.06
C TYR A 35 10.83 5.74 24.55
N GLY A 36 11.26 6.72 23.75
CA GLY A 36 11.04 6.80 22.30
C GLY A 36 11.49 5.54 21.55
N ILE A 37 12.53 4.86 22.04
CA ILE A 37 13.05 3.62 21.46
C ILE A 37 12.04 2.46 21.49
N LEU A 38 11.08 2.47 22.44
CA LEU A 38 10.02 1.44 22.51
C LEU A 38 9.08 1.49 21.30
N ILE A 39 9.04 2.61 20.59
CA ILE A 39 8.18 2.80 19.41
C ILE A 39 8.88 2.35 18.12
N LEU A 40 10.18 2.04 18.16
CA LEU A 40 10.95 1.57 17.00
C LEU A 40 10.28 0.45 16.19
N PRO A 41 9.71 -0.63 16.79
CA PRO A 41 9.01 -1.65 16.01
C PRO A 41 7.72 -1.15 15.33
N LEU A 42 7.16 -0.03 15.80
CA LEU A 42 5.94 0.57 15.24
C LEU A 42 6.23 1.61 14.17
N ILE A 43 7.49 2.05 13.99
CA ILE A 43 7.86 3.07 13.00
C ILE A 43 7.44 2.64 11.59
N ALA A 44 7.79 1.43 11.16
CA ALA A 44 7.49 0.98 9.80
C ALA A 44 5.96 0.87 9.52
N PRO A 45 5.14 0.22 10.38
CA PRO A 45 3.68 0.26 10.25
C PRO A 45 3.10 1.67 10.24
N PHE A 46 3.66 2.56 11.06
CA PHE A 46 3.17 3.93 11.18
C PHE A 46 3.52 4.78 9.95
N LEU A 47 4.75 4.66 9.42
CA LEU A 47 5.15 5.29 8.17
C LEU A 47 4.28 4.78 7.01
N ASN A 48 4.01 3.48 6.95
CA ASN A 48 3.09 2.92 5.97
C ASN A 48 1.68 3.52 6.11
N LEU A 49 1.15 3.62 7.34
CA LEU A 49 -0.17 4.21 7.58
C LEU A 49 -0.25 5.67 7.09
N SER A 50 0.83 6.43 7.31
CA SER A 50 0.86 7.87 7.07
C SER A 50 1.20 8.24 5.63
N SER A 51 2.06 7.47 4.96
CA SER A 51 2.66 7.86 3.67
C SER A 51 2.07 7.15 2.45
N VAL A 52 1.40 6.01 2.61
CA VAL A 52 0.97 5.16 1.49
C VAL A 52 0.05 5.87 0.49
N HIS A 53 -0.88 6.70 0.96
CA HIS A 53 -1.80 7.44 0.09
C HIS A 53 -1.08 8.46 -0.76
N PHE A 54 -0.17 9.21 -0.13
CA PHE A 54 0.63 10.20 -0.81
C PHE A 54 1.53 9.53 -1.87
N LEU A 55 2.22 8.46 -1.49
CA LEU A 55 3.08 7.71 -2.41
C LEU A 55 2.31 7.10 -3.58
N LYS A 56 1.06 6.69 -3.35
CA LYS A 56 0.17 6.30 -4.44
C LYS A 56 -0.22 7.49 -5.34
N LEU A 57 -0.64 8.62 -4.76
CA LEU A 57 -1.11 9.78 -5.52
C LEU A 57 -0.01 10.39 -6.40
N VAL A 58 1.23 10.39 -5.92
CA VAL A 58 2.40 10.82 -6.69
C VAL A 58 2.83 9.76 -7.74
N GLY A 59 2.23 8.57 -7.72
CA GLY A 59 2.47 7.51 -8.69
C GLY A 59 3.67 6.61 -8.38
N TYR A 60 4.26 6.75 -7.19
CA TYR A 60 5.35 5.90 -6.72
C TYR A 60 4.85 4.46 -6.47
N TYR A 61 3.71 4.31 -5.80
CA TYR A 61 3.03 3.03 -5.64
C TYR A 61 1.93 2.85 -6.67
N LYS A 62 1.97 1.73 -7.39
CA LYS A 62 0.97 1.39 -8.41
C LYS A 62 0.21 0.14 -7.98
N TYR A 63 -1.12 0.22 -7.97
CA TYR A 63 -1.97 -0.90 -7.56
C TYR A 63 -2.28 -1.78 -8.77
N LEU A 64 -1.93 -3.06 -8.70
CA LEU A 64 -2.35 -4.06 -9.70
C LEU A 64 -3.76 -4.53 -9.42
N ASN A 65 -4.10 -4.67 -8.14
CA ASN A 65 -5.46 -4.91 -7.68
C ASN A 65 -5.63 -4.32 -6.26
N PRO A 66 -6.82 -4.40 -5.63
CA PRO A 66 -7.06 -3.78 -4.32
C PRO A 66 -6.16 -4.30 -3.18
N PHE A 67 -5.49 -5.44 -3.37
CA PHE A 67 -4.70 -6.14 -2.34
C PHE A 67 -3.23 -6.37 -2.71
N VAL A 68 -2.82 -5.96 -3.92
CA VAL A 68 -1.46 -6.14 -4.44
C VAL A 68 -1.01 -4.83 -5.06
N ILE A 69 0.13 -4.36 -4.54
CA ILE A 69 0.78 -3.15 -4.97
C ILE A 69 2.12 -3.49 -5.62
N SER A 70 2.55 -2.61 -6.50
CA SER A 70 3.89 -2.63 -7.05
C SER A 70 4.62 -1.38 -6.62
N THR A 71 5.72 -1.58 -5.89
CA THR A 71 6.63 -0.54 -5.38
C THR A 71 7.64 -0.13 -6.44
N VAL A 72 7.97 -1.05 -7.35
CA VAL A 72 8.78 -0.81 -8.54
C VAL A 72 8.06 -1.44 -9.71
N GLN A 73 7.56 -0.60 -10.61
CA GLN A 73 6.90 -1.04 -11.84
C GLN A 73 7.57 -0.37 -13.03
N THR A 74 8.55 -1.05 -13.58
CA THR A 74 9.20 -0.70 -14.86
C THR A 74 8.88 -1.76 -15.91
N ASN A 75 9.27 -1.52 -17.15
CA ASN A 75 9.09 -2.50 -18.23
C ASN A 75 9.87 -3.80 -17.99
N HIS A 76 10.85 -3.80 -17.08
CA HIS A 76 11.78 -4.92 -16.83
C HIS A 76 11.73 -5.47 -15.41
N LYS A 77 11.17 -4.71 -14.45
CA LYS A 77 11.13 -5.11 -13.04
C LYS A 77 9.77 -4.79 -12.45
N TYR A 78 9.16 -5.83 -11.89
CA TYR A 78 7.98 -5.75 -11.05
C TYR A 78 8.38 -6.22 -9.66
N ASP A 79 8.40 -5.29 -8.72
CA ASP A 79 8.44 -5.63 -7.31
C ASP A 79 7.00 -5.71 -6.81
N LEU A 80 6.61 -6.87 -6.28
CA LEU A 80 5.26 -7.16 -5.83
C LEU A 80 5.24 -7.17 -4.31
N HIS A 81 4.37 -6.33 -3.75
CA HIS A 81 4.12 -6.31 -2.32
C HIS A 81 2.64 -6.53 -2.07
N ASN A 82 2.35 -7.25 -0.98
CA ASN A 82 1.02 -7.25 -0.41
C ASN A 82 0.70 -5.84 0.09
N VAL A 83 -0.58 -5.53 0.16
CA VAL A 83 -1.07 -4.26 0.69
C VAL A 83 -0.46 -3.88 2.04
N PHE A 84 -0.34 -2.57 2.26
CA PHE A 84 0.18 -2.01 3.50
C PHE A 84 -0.88 -1.99 4.62
N THR A 85 -0.45 -1.72 5.85
CA THR A 85 -1.29 -1.68 7.06
C THR A 85 -2.57 -0.87 6.88
N TYR A 86 -2.51 0.28 6.21
CA TYR A 86 -3.71 1.10 5.97
C TYR A 86 -4.75 0.37 5.11
N ASP A 87 -4.32 -0.22 4.00
CA ASP A 87 -5.21 -0.94 3.11
C ASP A 87 -5.86 -2.14 3.80
N TYR A 88 -5.16 -2.78 4.75
CA TYR A 88 -5.76 -3.81 5.60
C TYR A 88 -6.91 -3.26 6.45
N LEU A 89 -6.71 -2.11 7.10
CA LEU A 89 -7.71 -1.50 7.98
C LEU A 89 -8.97 -1.07 7.22
N ILE A 90 -8.83 -0.67 5.95
CA ILE A 90 -9.99 -0.29 5.12
C ILE A 90 -10.69 -1.51 4.51
N ASN A 91 -9.95 -2.50 4.05
CA ASN A 91 -10.53 -3.59 3.26
C ASN A 91 -11.01 -4.78 4.11
N PHE A 92 -10.53 -4.94 5.35
CA PHE A 92 -10.92 -6.04 6.22
C PHE A 92 -11.62 -5.54 7.49
N GLN A 93 -12.67 -6.25 7.91
CA GLN A 93 -13.23 -6.07 9.24
C GLN A 93 -12.49 -6.95 10.25
N TRP A 94 -12.57 -6.61 11.53
CA TRP A 94 -11.95 -7.41 12.59
C TRP A 94 -12.40 -8.88 12.59
N LYS A 95 -13.65 -9.14 12.18
CA LYS A 95 -14.21 -10.50 12.04
C LYS A 95 -13.55 -11.33 10.94
N ASP A 96 -12.91 -10.69 9.97
CA ASP A 96 -12.29 -11.32 8.79
C ASP A 96 -10.83 -11.75 9.04
N ARG A 97 -10.32 -11.53 10.26
CA ARG A 97 -8.94 -11.83 10.65
C ARG A 97 -8.60 -13.32 10.55
N GLY A 98 -7.32 -13.61 10.40
CA GLY A 98 -6.80 -14.98 10.33
C GLY A 98 -6.95 -15.62 8.95
N ARG A 99 -7.50 -16.84 8.89
CA ARG A 99 -7.54 -17.65 7.66
C ARG A 99 -8.32 -17.00 6.52
N HIS A 100 -9.37 -16.24 6.82
CA HIS A 100 -10.16 -15.57 5.80
C HIS A 100 -9.32 -14.51 5.07
N ALA A 101 -8.74 -13.56 5.82
CA ALA A 101 -7.84 -12.56 5.26
C ALA A 101 -6.69 -13.20 4.46
N GLN A 102 -6.04 -14.24 5.00
CA GLN A 102 -4.96 -14.96 4.31
C GLN A 102 -5.39 -15.50 2.94
N LYS A 103 -6.56 -16.14 2.85
CA LYS A 103 -7.08 -16.67 1.57
C LYS A 103 -7.39 -15.55 0.58
N VAL A 104 -7.99 -14.46 1.05
CA VAL A 104 -8.30 -13.29 0.19
C VAL A 104 -7.03 -12.69 -0.38
N LEU A 105 -6.01 -12.49 0.46
CA LEU A 105 -4.72 -11.94 0.01
C LEU A 105 -4.03 -12.86 -0.97
N LEU A 106 -3.94 -14.17 -0.66
CA LEU A 106 -3.31 -15.15 -1.53
C LEU A 106 -4.02 -15.22 -2.89
N GLY A 107 -5.35 -15.26 -2.90
CA GLY A 107 -6.13 -15.27 -4.14
C GLY A 107 -5.91 -14.02 -4.99
N ASN A 108 -5.82 -12.84 -4.37
CA ASN A 108 -5.52 -11.60 -5.09
C ASN A 108 -4.05 -11.54 -5.55
N TYR A 109 -3.11 -12.11 -4.80
CA TYR A 109 -1.73 -12.24 -5.21
C TYR A 109 -1.60 -13.08 -6.49
N MET A 110 -2.26 -14.25 -6.53
CA MET A 110 -2.29 -15.10 -7.72
C MET A 110 -2.94 -14.38 -8.93
N ARG A 111 -4.02 -13.62 -8.71
CA ARG A 111 -4.63 -12.79 -9.77
C ARG A 111 -3.67 -11.72 -10.28
N ALA A 112 -2.90 -11.06 -9.42
CA ALA A 112 -1.90 -10.08 -9.85
C ALA A 112 -0.81 -10.72 -10.72
N LEU A 113 -0.36 -11.93 -10.35
CA LEU A 113 0.60 -12.69 -11.16
C LEU A 113 0.03 -13.01 -12.54
N LEU A 114 -1.21 -13.50 -12.62
CA LEU A 114 -1.88 -13.75 -13.90
C LEU A 114 -1.99 -12.48 -14.75
N THR A 115 -2.33 -11.34 -14.15
CA THR A 115 -2.34 -10.05 -14.86
C THR A 115 -0.96 -9.64 -15.38
N ILE A 116 0.11 -9.98 -14.66
CA ILE A 116 1.48 -9.72 -15.14
C ILE A 116 1.80 -10.66 -16.31
N ILE A 117 1.51 -11.95 -16.19
CA ILE A 117 1.71 -12.94 -17.26
C ILE A 117 0.99 -12.49 -18.54
N GLU A 118 -0.28 -12.12 -18.43
CA GLU A 118 -1.07 -11.62 -19.56
C GLU A 118 -0.45 -10.36 -20.19
N ARG A 119 0.12 -9.46 -19.39
CA ARG A 119 0.82 -8.27 -19.91
C ARG A 119 2.13 -8.61 -20.62
N ILE A 120 2.84 -9.64 -20.16
CA ILE A 120 4.04 -10.16 -20.82
C ILE A 120 3.66 -10.81 -22.16
N GLU A 121 2.64 -11.68 -22.16
CA GLU A 121 2.16 -12.38 -23.36
C GLU A 121 1.67 -11.43 -24.45
N ASN A 122 1.05 -10.31 -24.06
CA ASN A 122 0.59 -9.27 -24.99
C ASN A 122 1.66 -8.23 -25.36
N GLU A 123 2.95 -8.49 -25.08
CA GLU A 123 4.08 -7.58 -25.35
C GLU A 123 3.93 -6.17 -24.76
N LYS A 124 3.04 -5.99 -23.77
CA LYS A 124 2.89 -4.72 -23.04
C LYS A 124 4.04 -4.50 -22.05
N LEU A 125 4.93 -5.48 -21.91
CA LEU A 125 6.14 -5.46 -21.11
C LEU A 125 7.33 -5.91 -21.96
N SER A 126 8.44 -5.17 -21.87
CA SER A 126 9.64 -5.47 -22.64
C SER A 126 10.33 -6.71 -22.07
N THR A 127 10.42 -7.76 -22.86
CA THR A 127 11.13 -9.01 -22.54
C THR A 127 12.64 -8.95 -22.77
N ARG A 128 13.16 -7.86 -23.34
CA ARG A 128 14.61 -7.67 -23.52
C ARG A 128 15.23 -7.04 -22.27
N ARG A 129 16.26 -7.69 -21.72
CA ARG A 129 17.12 -7.15 -20.66
C ARG A 129 18.01 -6.03 -21.17
#